data_AF-A0A2D9FRR2-F1
#
_entry.id   AF-A0A2D9FRR2-F1
#
_cell.length_a   1.000
_cell.length_b   1.000
_cell.length_c   1.000
_cell.angle_alpha   90.00
_cell.angle_beta   90.00
_cell.angle_gamma   90.00
#
_symmetry.space_group_name_H-M   'P 1'
#
loop_
_entity.id
_entity.type
_entity.pdbx_description
1 polymer ?
#
loop_
_entity_poly.entity_id
_entity_poly.type
_entity_poly.pdbx_seq_one_letter_code
_entity_poly.pdbx_strand_id
1 'polypeptide(L)'
;MIGIIVTGCSHTSSITEQELTENTRDVNYSVIYYIHADADYLYHNSDGKPIQANSRVLSTALEVGEAARSGEVFIYYQRPERKILGLFPRKSSRFYQYKNGLLINHMKYRHEDKREPFLTTEAQLMTKYRGQNRTDSHQTYFLYFGHEIPLGNNKGYHRSLPGIDVNTFSFATGIQNFLKTDDERFSLVALSTCNNGTPEMAKLLTPFTHTLLASPQNLHLSHIDSDAIQLLETNPDISSLQLGRFLGEFTFQRLDTTVHTTISLALYDLKTVSTYIKSLSAYTAVDKVSERPLLFKDNIDCAKIHPFDPEAYTQGIEIWYKPARFGRQSAQLHSGWGCKPVMKHVGSKK
;
A
#
# COMPACT_ATOMS: atom_id res chain seq x y z
N MET A 1 -9.57 -38.45 36.30
CA MET A 1 -9.75 -37.82 34.98
C MET A 1 -8.35 -37.36 34.54
N ILE A 2 -7.68 -38.15 33.70
CA ILE A 2 -6.29 -37.91 33.31
C ILE A 2 -6.28 -36.92 32.14
N GLY A 3 -5.83 -35.69 32.38
CA GLY A 3 -5.71 -34.66 31.37
C GLY A 3 -4.43 -34.83 30.55
N ILE A 4 -4.57 -35.18 29.28
CA ILE A 4 -3.46 -35.23 28.33
C ILE A 4 -3.14 -33.79 27.91
N ILE A 5 -2.01 -33.26 28.36
CA ILE A 5 -1.47 -31.99 27.90
C ILE A 5 -0.72 -32.26 26.59
N VAL A 6 -1.35 -32.00 25.45
CA VAL A 6 -0.69 -32.05 24.15
C VAL A 6 0.07 -30.74 23.94
N THR A 7 1.36 -30.74 24.29
CA THR A 7 2.29 -29.66 23.92
C THR A 7 2.62 -29.78 22.43
N GLY A 8 1.93 -29.03 21.58
CA GLY A 8 2.27 -28.94 20.17
C GLY A 8 3.49 -28.05 19.96
N CYS A 9 4.65 -28.64 19.70
CA CYS A 9 5.84 -27.92 19.25
C CYS A 9 5.54 -27.27 17.89
N SER A 10 5.46 -25.93 17.85
CA SER A 10 5.42 -25.20 16.60
C SER A 10 6.79 -25.30 15.93
N HIS A 11 6.87 -26.08 14.86
CA HIS A 11 8.07 -26.21 14.04
C HIS A 11 8.39 -24.85 13.40
N THR A 12 9.54 -24.28 13.75
CA THR A 12 10.19 -23.21 12.99
C THR A 12 11.18 -23.92 12.08
N SER A 13 10.91 -23.96 10.78
CA SER A 13 11.87 -24.47 9.80
C SER A 13 12.86 -23.34 9.50
N SER A 14 14.02 -23.35 10.15
CA SER A 14 15.18 -22.56 9.74
C SER A 14 16.00 -23.39 8.76
N ILE A 15 16.32 -22.83 7.60
CA ILE A 15 17.28 -23.44 6.67
C ILE A 15 18.64 -23.56 7.37
N THR A 16 19.34 -24.66 7.10
CA THR A 16 20.63 -24.99 7.72
C THR A 16 21.69 -23.98 7.28
N GLU A 17 22.54 -23.57 8.22
CA GLU A 17 23.56 -22.50 8.08
C GLU A 17 24.49 -22.65 6.87
N GLN A 18 24.66 -23.88 6.35
CA GLN A 18 25.45 -24.19 5.16
C GLN A 18 24.87 -23.65 3.83
N GLU A 19 23.55 -23.64 3.66
CA GLU A 19 22.91 -23.04 2.47
C GLU A 19 22.95 -21.50 2.51
N LEU A 20 23.07 -20.91 3.70
CA LEU A 20 23.19 -19.46 3.88
C LEU A 20 24.56 -18.93 3.45
N THR A 21 25.62 -19.73 3.59
CA THR A 21 26.98 -19.35 3.18
C THR A 21 27.19 -19.27 1.65
N GLU A 22 26.42 -20.01 0.85
CA GLU A 22 26.44 -19.86 -0.62
C GLU A 22 25.62 -18.66 -1.11
N ASN A 23 24.77 -18.10 -0.25
CA ASN A 23 23.83 -17.03 -0.59
C ASN A 23 24.35 -15.62 -0.23
N THR A 24 25.67 -15.44 -0.35
CA THR A 24 26.41 -14.19 -0.07
C THR A 24 26.40 -13.19 -1.22
N ARG A 25 25.72 -13.49 -2.35
CA ARG A 25 25.60 -12.53 -3.45
C ARG A 25 24.93 -11.24 -2.98
N ASP A 26 25.47 -10.13 -3.46
CA ASP A 26 24.91 -8.81 -3.25
C ASP A 26 23.51 -8.72 -3.87
N VAL A 27 22.62 -7.99 -3.21
CA VAL A 27 21.28 -7.71 -3.73
C VAL A 27 21.19 -6.31 -4.31
N ASN A 28 20.63 -6.21 -5.51
CA ASN A 28 20.47 -4.96 -6.26
C ASN A 28 19.24 -4.16 -5.78
N TYR A 29 18.24 -4.84 -5.22
CA TYR A 29 17.03 -4.19 -4.74
C TYR A 29 16.37 -4.95 -3.58
N SER A 30 15.52 -4.26 -2.84
CA SER A 30 14.62 -4.84 -1.85
C SER A 30 13.16 -4.51 -2.17
N VAL A 31 12.25 -5.48 -2.02
CA VAL A 31 10.80 -5.25 -2.13
C VAL A 31 10.13 -5.62 -0.82
N ILE A 32 9.31 -4.72 -0.30
CA ILE A 32 8.56 -4.91 0.93
C ILE A 32 7.08 -5.01 0.58
N TYR A 33 6.47 -6.17 0.80
CA TYR A 33 5.04 -6.38 0.75
C TYR A 33 4.46 -6.32 2.15
N TYR A 34 3.57 -5.35 2.41
CA TYR A 34 2.72 -5.36 3.60
C TYR A 34 1.28 -5.64 3.20
N ILE A 35 0.80 -6.84 3.54
CA ILE A 35 -0.53 -7.32 3.21
C ILE A 35 -1.40 -7.27 4.46
N HIS A 36 -2.15 -6.18 4.60
CA HIS A 36 -3.09 -5.93 5.70
C HIS A 36 -4.38 -6.73 5.48
N ALA A 37 -4.34 -8.03 5.73
CA ALA A 37 -5.45 -8.94 5.44
C ALA A 37 -6.47 -9.10 6.58
N ASP A 38 -6.61 -8.11 7.47
CA ASP A 38 -7.46 -8.20 8.66
C ASP A 38 -8.96 -8.01 8.40
N ALA A 39 -9.31 -7.64 7.17
CA ALA A 39 -10.65 -7.72 6.63
C ALA A 39 -10.69 -8.78 5.51
N ASP A 40 -11.69 -9.66 5.60
CA ASP A 40 -11.92 -10.77 4.66
C ASP A 40 -12.45 -10.25 3.31
N TYR A 41 -11.59 -9.57 2.54
CA TYR A 41 -11.94 -9.02 1.23
C TYR A 41 -12.20 -10.13 0.22
N LEU A 42 -13.47 -10.25 -0.14
CA LEU A 42 -13.97 -11.16 -1.15
C LEU A 42 -14.54 -10.34 -2.32
N TYR A 43 -14.14 -10.69 -3.54
CA TYR A 43 -14.79 -10.22 -4.77
C TYR A 43 -15.10 -11.39 -5.68
N HIS A 44 -15.87 -11.16 -6.73
CA HIS A 44 -16.16 -12.18 -7.74
C HIS A 44 -15.48 -11.80 -9.05
N ASN A 45 -14.89 -12.79 -9.73
CA ASN A 45 -14.36 -12.57 -11.08
C ASN A 45 -15.49 -12.48 -12.13
N SER A 46 -15.13 -12.36 -13.40
CA SER A 46 -16.08 -12.33 -14.54
C SER A 46 -16.97 -13.58 -14.61
N ASP A 47 -16.51 -14.72 -14.09
CA ASP A 47 -17.27 -15.98 -14.05
C ASP A 47 -18.15 -16.10 -12.79
N GLY A 48 -18.18 -15.07 -11.94
CA GLY A 48 -18.89 -15.10 -10.67
C GLY A 48 -18.22 -15.94 -9.58
N LYS A 49 -16.95 -16.35 -9.75
CA LYS A 49 -16.21 -17.13 -8.75
C LYS A 49 -15.66 -16.21 -7.64
N PRO A 50 -15.87 -16.54 -6.35
CA PRO A 50 -15.32 -15.77 -5.25
C PRO A 50 -13.79 -15.88 -5.21
N ILE A 51 -13.12 -14.73 -5.11
CA ILE A 51 -11.68 -14.56 -4.93
C ILE A 51 -11.43 -13.83 -3.62
N GLN A 52 -10.62 -14.45 -2.76
CA GLN A 52 -10.07 -13.81 -1.56
C GLN A 52 -8.89 -12.94 -1.96
N ALA A 53 -9.09 -11.62 -1.97
CA ALA A 53 -8.12 -10.66 -2.51
C ALA A 53 -6.74 -10.79 -1.83
N ASN A 54 -6.74 -10.97 -0.52
CA ASN A 54 -5.53 -11.10 0.28
C ASN A 54 -4.72 -12.37 -0.05
N SER A 55 -5.40 -13.48 -0.37
CA SER A 55 -4.74 -14.73 -0.77
C SER A 55 -4.13 -14.61 -2.16
N ARG A 56 -4.79 -13.88 -3.07
CA ARG A 56 -4.24 -13.60 -4.40
C ARG A 56 -2.97 -12.75 -4.31
N VAL A 57 -2.99 -11.68 -3.52
CA VAL A 57 -1.80 -10.84 -3.29
C VAL A 57 -0.67 -11.64 -2.67
N LEU A 58 -0.96 -12.49 -1.68
CA LEU A 58 0.06 -13.34 -1.08
C LEU A 58 0.68 -14.27 -2.12
N SER A 59 -0.11 -14.94 -2.98
CA SER A 59 0.40 -15.79 -4.06
C SER A 59 1.36 -15.01 -4.96
N THR A 60 0.91 -13.85 -5.46
CA THR A 60 1.74 -12.98 -6.31
C THR A 60 3.03 -12.53 -5.60
N ALA A 61 2.96 -12.15 -4.33
CA ALA A 61 4.15 -11.73 -3.58
C ALA A 61 5.15 -12.88 -3.41
N LEU A 62 4.68 -14.11 -3.19
CA LEU A 62 5.53 -15.31 -3.11
C LEU A 62 6.17 -15.61 -4.49
N GLU A 63 5.39 -15.53 -5.57
CA GLU A 63 5.87 -15.70 -6.95
C GLU A 63 6.96 -14.65 -7.30
N VAL A 64 6.77 -13.39 -6.90
CA VAL A 64 7.78 -12.34 -7.02
C VAL A 64 9.02 -12.66 -6.18
N GLY A 65 8.85 -13.18 -4.97
CA GLY A 65 9.94 -13.62 -4.11
C GLY A 65 10.79 -14.73 -4.74
N GLU A 66 10.14 -15.73 -5.33
CA GLU A 66 10.79 -16.86 -6.03
C GLU A 66 11.51 -16.41 -7.31
N ALA A 67 10.95 -15.42 -8.01
CA ALA A 67 11.54 -14.87 -9.23
C ALA A 67 12.73 -13.92 -8.97
N ALA A 68 12.88 -13.37 -7.76
CA ALA A 68 13.84 -12.31 -7.44
C ALA A 68 15.30 -12.77 -7.32
N ARG A 69 15.92 -13.17 -8.45
CA ARG A 69 17.29 -13.73 -8.52
C ARG A 69 18.40 -12.77 -8.08
N SER A 70 18.15 -11.46 -8.14
CA SER A 70 19.11 -10.42 -7.74
C SER A 70 18.57 -9.50 -6.63
N GLY A 71 17.43 -9.86 -6.05
CA GLY A 71 16.72 -9.05 -5.05
C GLY A 71 16.51 -9.74 -3.71
N GLU A 72 16.00 -8.95 -2.76
CA GLU A 72 15.53 -9.40 -1.45
C GLU A 72 14.06 -9.01 -1.29
N VAL A 73 13.17 -9.97 -1.00
CA VAL A 73 11.73 -9.73 -0.89
C VAL A 73 11.24 -10.08 0.51
N PHE A 74 10.66 -9.10 1.19
CA PHE A 74 10.07 -9.22 2.53
C PHE A 74 8.55 -9.19 2.42
N ILE A 75 7.87 -10.20 2.94
CA ILE A 75 6.41 -10.31 2.86
C ILE A 75 5.84 -10.43 4.26
N TYR A 76 5.13 -9.39 4.68
CA TYR A 76 4.38 -9.31 5.92
C TYR A 76 2.91 -9.58 5.62
N TYR A 77 2.43 -10.74 6.04
CA TYR A 77 1.04 -11.15 5.82
C TYR A 77 0.29 -11.18 7.15
N GLN A 78 -0.47 -10.12 7.43
CA GLN A 78 -1.24 -10.00 8.66
C GLN A 78 -2.60 -10.67 8.52
N ARG A 79 -2.88 -11.68 9.34
CA ARG A 79 -4.15 -12.41 9.31
C ARG A 79 -5.07 -12.00 10.45
N PRO A 80 -6.41 -12.05 10.25
CA PRO A 80 -7.36 -11.79 11.32
C PRO A 80 -7.18 -12.81 12.44
N GLU A 81 -7.39 -12.36 13.68
CA GLU A 81 -7.31 -13.21 14.86
C GLU A 81 -8.48 -14.20 14.85
N ARG A 82 -8.17 -15.51 14.87
CA ARG A 82 -9.20 -16.55 14.99
C ARG A 82 -9.25 -17.03 16.43
N LYS A 83 -10.43 -17.00 17.05
CA LYS A 83 -10.66 -17.60 18.37
C LYS A 83 -11.08 -19.05 18.20
N ILE A 84 -10.25 -20.00 18.66
CA ILE A 84 -10.65 -21.41 18.72
C ILE A 84 -11.56 -21.56 19.94
N LEU A 85 -12.79 -22.05 19.74
CA LEU A 85 -13.82 -22.23 20.77
C LEU A 85 -14.10 -20.96 21.61
N GLY A 86 -13.87 -19.77 21.05
CA GLY A 86 -14.04 -18.49 21.75
C GLY A 86 -12.99 -18.17 22.83
N LEU A 87 -12.15 -19.12 23.22
CA LEU A 87 -11.29 -19.02 24.41
C LEU A 87 -9.84 -18.65 24.10
N PHE A 88 -9.30 -19.10 22.96
CA PHE A 88 -7.89 -18.94 22.64
C PHE A 88 -7.69 -18.19 21.33
N PRO A 89 -7.43 -16.87 21.38
CA PRO A 89 -7.05 -16.13 20.19
C PRO A 89 -5.75 -16.68 19.61
N ARG A 90 -5.78 -17.12 18.35
CA ARG A 90 -4.59 -17.45 17.57
C ARG A 90 -4.36 -16.38 16.52
N LYS A 91 -3.39 -15.52 16.80
CA LYS A 91 -2.80 -14.62 15.80
C LYS A 91 -1.91 -15.43 14.87
N SER A 92 -2.03 -15.15 13.58
CA SER A 92 -1.37 -15.93 12.53
C SER A 92 -0.71 -15.06 11.48
N SER A 93 -0.18 -13.89 11.89
CA SER A 93 0.68 -13.10 11.02
C SER A 93 1.89 -13.92 10.61
N ARG A 94 2.26 -13.83 9.34
CA ARG A 94 3.37 -14.59 8.75
C ARG A 94 4.36 -13.63 8.12
N PHE A 95 5.62 -13.94 8.32
CA PHE A 95 6.73 -13.27 7.69
C PHE A 95 7.40 -14.27 6.75
N TYR A 96 7.63 -13.83 5.51
CA TYR A 96 8.43 -14.54 4.52
C TYR A 96 9.56 -13.62 4.07
N GLN A 97 10.73 -14.21 3.84
CA GLN A 97 11.86 -13.53 3.24
C GLN A 97 12.44 -14.40 2.14
N TYR A 98 12.50 -13.84 0.95
CA TYR A 98 13.24 -14.40 -0.16
C TYR A 98 14.51 -13.60 -0.39
N LYS A 99 15.60 -14.28 -0.72
CA LYS A 99 16.85 -13.65 -1.15
C LYS A 99 17.40 -14.44 -2.33
N ASN A 100 17.66 -13.74 -3.44
CA ASN A 100 18.12 -14.36 -4.69
C ASN A 100 17.20 -15.50 -5.17
N GLY A 101 15.89 -15.33 -5.04
CA GLY A 101 14.87 -16.32 -5.41
C GLY A 101 14.65 -17.45 -4.40
N LEU A 102 15.46 -17.53 -3.33
CA LEU A 102 15.36 -18.60 -2.33
C LEU A 102 14.64 -18.11 -1.07
N LEU A 103 13.63 -18.86 -0.63
CA LEU A 103 12.94 -18.62 0.65
C LEU A 103 13.90 -18.90 1.80
N ILE A 104 14.46 -17.88 2.43
CA ILE A 104 15.45 -18.03 3.53
C ILE A 104 14.81 -17.99 4.92
N ASN A 105 13.71 -17.26 5.10
CA ASN A 105 12.97 -17.22 6.35
C ASN A 105 11.47 -17.36 6.11
N HIS A 106 10.82 -18.20 6.92
CA HIS A 106 9.36 -18.29 7.01
C HIS A 106 8.95 -18.55 8.46
N MET A 107 8.25 -17.59 9.06
CA MET A 107 7.87 -17.70 10.47
C MET A 107 6.53 -17.04 10.76
N LYS A 108 5.97 -17.42 11.91
CA LYS A 108 4.87 -16.68 12.52
C LYS A 108 5.46 -15.58 13.38
N TYR A 109 4.87 -14.39 13.35
CA TYR A 109 5.26 -13.29 14.23
C TYR A 109 4.04 -12.69 14.93
N ARG A 110 4.31 -11.90 15.98
CA ARG A 110 3.31 -11.22 16.79
C ARG A 110 3.89 -9.88 17.25
N HIS A 111 3.01 -8.90 17.40
CA HIS A 111 3.36 -7.63 18.02
C HIS A 111 3.47 -7.84 19.53
N GLU A 112 4.59 -7.39 20.11
CA GLU A 112 4.84 -7.47 21.55
C GLU A 112 3.94 -6.49 22.30
N ASP A 113 3.88 -5.25 21.83
CA ASP A 113 2.95 -4.23 22.30
C ASP A 113 1.76 -4.10 21.32
N LYS A 114 0.54 -4.15 21.85
CA LYS A 114 -0.69 -3.97 21.05
C LYS A 114 -1.05 -2.50 20.82
N ARG A 115 -0.21 -1.57 21.27
CA ARG A 115 -0.32 -0.11 21.13
C ARG A 115 0.94 0.52 20.55
N GLU A 116 1.86 -0.28 20.02
CA GLU A 116 3.03 0.25 19.33
C GLU A 116 2.61 1.11 18.13
N PRO A 117 3.48 2.05 17.70
CA PRO A 117 3.28 2.75 16.44
C PRO A 117 3.13 1.76 15.28
N PHE A 118 2.27 2.12 14.32
CA PHE A 118 2.01 1.28 13.16
C PHE A 118 3.31 0.87 12.43
N LEU A 119 3.42 -0.40 12.05
CA LEU A 119 4.57 -1.04 11.37
C LEU A 119 5.88 -1.21 12.18
N THR A 120 5.86 -0.95 13.50
CA THR A 120 7.07 -1.08 14.34
C THR A 120 7.64 -2.51 14.31
N THR A 121 6.81 -3.53 14.58
CA THR A 121 7.25 -4.93 14.58
C THR A 121 7.80 -5.35 13.20
N GLU A 122 7.15 -4.97 12.11
CA GLU A 122 7.56 -5.34 10.76
C GLU A 122 8.90 -4.70 10.36
N ALA A 123 9.09 -3.42 10.71
CA ALA A 123 10.35 -2.71 10.49
C ALA A 123 11.50 -3.35 11.28
N GLN A 124 11.25 -3.76 12.54
CA GLN A 124 12.23 -4.49 13.35
C GLN A 124 12.59 -5.85 12.74
N LEU A 125 11.61 -6.60 12.24
CA LEU A 125 11.85 -7.84 11.52
C LEU A 125 12.69 -7.60 10.27
N MET A 126 12.41 -6.54 9.49
CA MET A 126 13.23 -6.22 8.33
C MET A 126 14.67 -5.96 8.76
N THR A 127 14.88 -5.08 9.75
CA THR A 127 16.22 -4.74 10.24
C THR A 127 16.99 -5.96 10.75
N LYS A 128 16.30 -6.88 11.43
CA LYS A 128 16.89 -8.12 11.95
C LYS A 128 17.35 -9.07 10.84
N TYR A 129 16.54 -9.22 9.79
CA TYR A 129 16.74 -10.25 8.77
C TYR A 129 17.40 -9.75 7.48
N ARG A 130 17.42 -8.44 7.26
CA ARG A 130 18.02 -7.79 6.09
C ARG A 130 19.51 -8.10 5.98
N GLY A 131 19.92 -8.58 4.81
CA GLY A 131 21.33 -8.82 4.50
C GLY A 131 22.17 -7.53 4.48
N GLN A 132 23.46 -7.65 4.82
CA GLN A 132 24.42 -6.52 4.74
C GLN A 132 24.97 -6.31 3.32
N ASN A 133 24.89 -7.34 2.48
CA ASN A 133 25.47 -7.38 1.14
C ASN A 133 24.57 -6.65 0.13
N ARG A 134 24.80 -5.35 -0.03
CA ARG A 134 24.03 -4.45 -0.89
C ARG A 134 24.98 -3.66 -1.80
N THR A 135 24.54 -3.40 -3.01
CA THR A 135 25.24 -2.51 -3.94
C THR A 135 25.05 -1.05 -3.53
N ASP A 136 25.94 -0.16 -4.00
CA ASP A 136 25.80 1.28 -3.80
C ASP A 136 24.54 1.86 -4.50
N SER A 137 24.02 1.17 -5.52
CA SER A 137 22.83 1.54 -6.27
C SER A 137 21.52 0.94 -5.72
N HIS A 138 21.56 0.32 -4.54
CA HIS A 138 20.45 -0.46 -4.00
C HIS A 138 19.13 0.32 -3.89
N GLN A 139 18.08 -0.18 -4.55
CA GLN A 139 16.75 0.42 -4.54
C GLN A 139 15.81 -0.29 -3.57
N THR A 140 14.92 0.44 -2.88
CA THR A 140 13.91 -0.16 -1.99
C THR A 140 12.50 0.24 -2.41
N TYR A 141 11.65 -0.76 -2.60
CA TYR A 141 10.26 -0.62 -3.05
C TYR A 141 9.31 -1.05 -1.92
N PHE A 142 8.28 -0.25 -1.62
CA PHE A 142 7.30 -0.57 -0.58
C PHE A 142 5.89 -0.67 -1.17
N LEU A 143 5.25 -1.82 -1.03
CA LEU A 143 3.91 -2.09 -1.55
C LEU A 143 2.97 -2.42 -0.38
N TYR A 144 1.94 -1.60 -0.20
CA TYR A 144 0.92 -1.78 0.81
C TYR A 144 -0.39 -2.26 0.19
N PHE A 145 -0.95 -3.35 0.71
CA PHE A 145 -2.22 -3.91 0.29
C PHE A 145 -3.19 -3.92 1.47
N GLY A 146 -4.29 -3.18 1.33
CA GLY A 146 -5.32 -3.07 2.36
C GLY A 146 -6.56 -2.39 1.81
N HIS A 147 -7.53 -2.12 2.68
CA HIS A 147 -8.79 -1.49 2.25
C HIS A 147 -8.64 0.00 1.94
N GLU A 148 -8.10 0.71 2.93
CA GLU A 148 -7.97 2.15 3.03
C GLU A 148 -6.88 2.45 4.07
N ILE A 149 -6.34 3.65 4.05
CA ILE A 149 -5.60 4.24 5.16
C ILE A 149 -6.43 5.48 5.56
N PRO A 150 -7.13 5.45 6.71
CA PRO A 150 -8.01 6.54 7.10
C PRO A 150 -7.31 7.90 7.13
N LEU A 151 -8.03 8.99 6.81
CA LEU A 151 -7.47 10.33 6.96
C LEU A 151 -7.31 10.71 8.45
N GLY A 152 -8.26 10.32 9.29
CA GLY A 152 -8.29 10.59 10.73
C GLY A 152 -8.25 9.33 11.59
N ASN A 153 -8.26 9.53 12.91
CA ASN A 153 -8.25 8.44 13.88
C ASN A 153 -9.55 7.64 13.85
N ASN A 154 -9.51 6.47 13.22
CA ASN A 154 -10.60 5.51 13.23
C ASN A 154 -10.27 4.39 14.23
N LYS A 155 -10.65 4.58 15.50
CA LYS A 155 -10.48 3.55 16.55
C LYS A 155 -11.05 2.21 16.06
N GLY A 156 -10.26 1.14 16.17
CA GLY A 156 -10.67 -0.20 15.79
C GLY A 156 -10.65 -0.50 14.28
N TYR A 157 -10.10 0.41 13.46
CA TYR A 157 -9.87 0.13 12.03
C TYR A 157 -9.04 -1.13 11.84
N HIS A 158 -7.95 -1.25 12.61
CA HIS A 158 -7.09 -2.42 12.66
C HIS A 158 -7.76 -3.52 13.50
N ARG A 159 -8.58 -4.36 12.87
CA ARG A 159 -9.48 -5.31 13.54
C ARG A 159 -8.75 -6.30 14.44
N SER A 160 -7.58 -6.77 14.01
CA SER A 160 -6.77 -7.72 14.77
C SER A 160 -5.91 -7.07 15.87
N LEU A 161 -5.64 -5.77 15.78
CA LEU A 161 -4.85 -4.98 16.74
C LEU A 161 -5.53 -3.63 16.97
N PRO A 162 -6.71 -3.59 17.60
CA PRO A 162 -7.52 -2.37 17.69
C PRO A 162 -6.88 -1.26 18.55
N GLY A 163 -5.76 -1.56 19.23
CA GLY A 163 -4.98 -0.57 19.97
C GLY A 163 -3.88 0.11 19.15
N ILE A 164 -3.60 -0.37 17.94
CA ILE A 164 -2.69 0.28 16.99
C ILE A 164 -3.52 1.25 16.15
N ASP A 165 -3.20 2.53 16.26
CA ASP A 165 -3.84 3.57 15.46
C ASP A 165 -3.34 3.49 14.01
N VAL A 166 -4.29 3.47 13.07
CA VAL A 166 -4.01 3.45 11.64
C VAL A 166 -4.75 4.60 10.97
N ASN A 167 -3.97 5.56 10.51
CA ASN A 167 -4.36 6.75 9.77
C ASN A 167 -3.20 7.20 8.85
N THR A 168 -3.44 8.20 8.01
CA THR A 168 -2.50 8.71 7.01
C THR A 168 -1.17 9.16 7.63
N PHE A 169 -1.22 9.81 8.80
CA PHE A 169 -0.02 10.25 9.53
C PHE A 169 0.77 9.06 10.11
N SER A 170 0.11 8.20 10.89
CA SER A 170 0.73 7.01 11.48
C SER A 170 1.29 6.05 10.42
N PHE A 171 0.67 6.00 9.24
CA PHE A 171 1.18 5.25 8.10
C PHE A 171 2.49 5.83 7.58
N ALA A 172 2.52 7.14 7.30
CA ALA A 172 3.72 7.81 6.80
C ALA A 172 4.89 7.69 7.78
N THR A 173 4.64 7.88 9.08
CA THR A 173 5.67 7.67 10.12
C THR A 173 6.04 6.19 10.27
N GLY A 174 5.09 5.28 10.09
CA GLY A 174 5.33 3.84 10.20
C GLY A 174 6.25 3.31 9.10
N ILE A 175 6.06 3.75 7.85
CA ILE A 175 6.93 3.32 6.75
C ILE A 175 8.35 3.89 6.88
N GLN A 176 8.51 5.06 7.51
CA GLN A 176 9.83 5.65 7.78
C GLN A 176 10.71 4.69 8.60
N ASN A 177 10.12 3.88 9.48
CA ASN A 177 10.87 2.94 10.33
C ASN A 177 11.61 1.84 9.56
N PHE A 178 11.29 1.61 8.28
CA PHE A 178 12.03 0.66 7.43
C PHE A 178 13.29 1.28 6.80
N LEU A 179 13.46 2.61 6.87
CA LEU A 179 14.64 3.33 6.40
C LEU A 179 15.70 3.33 7.51
N LYS A 180 16.96 3.09 7.17
CA LYS A 180 18.06 3.04 8.15
C LYS A 180 18.52 4.42 8.58
N THR A 181 18.44 5.39 7.68
CA THR A 181 18.94 6.76 7.89
C THR A 181 17.91 7.78 7.43
N ASP A 182 18.04 9.01 7.91
CA ASP A 182 17.17 10.13 7.54
C ASP A 182 17.36 10.59 6.08
N ASP A 183 18.37 10.08 5.38
CA ASP A 183 18.64 10.37 3.96
C ASP A 183 18.13 9.26 3.02
N GLU A 184 17.92 8.04 3.53
CA GLU A 184 17.36 6.94 2.74
C GLU A 184 15.93 7.24 2.31
N ARG A 185 15.57 6.84 1.09
CA ARG A 185 14.21 6.98 0.54
C ARG A 185 13.81 5.69 -0.16
N PHE A 186 12.52 5.40 -0.17
CA PHE A 186 11.97 4.41 -1.08
C PHE A 186 11.99 4.94 -2.50
N SER A 187 12.44 4.10 -3.44
CA SER A 187 12.38 4.39 -4.86
C SER A 187 10.92 4.55 -5.30
N LEU A 188 10.05 3.65 -4.84
CA LEU A 188 8.60 3.69 -5.08
C LEU A 188 7.83 3.19 -3.85
N VAL A 189 6.77 3.91 -3.50
CA VAL A 189 5.70 3.43 -2.63
C VAL A 189 4.45 3.19 -3.48
N ALA A 190 3.90 1.97 -3.45
CA ALA A 190 2.62 1.66 -4.08
C ALA A 190 1.55 1.36 -3.02
N LEU A 191 0.45 2.11 -3.05
CA LEU A 191 -0.68 1.97 -2.13
C LEU A 191 -1.86 1.35 -2.87
N SER A 192 -2.01 0.05 -2.69
CA SER A 192 -3.13 -0.74 -3.21
C SER A 192 -4.32 -0.65 -2.25
N THR A 193 -4.87 0.55 -2.12
CA THR A 193 -5.99 0.91 -1.24
C THR A 193 -6.94 1.89 -1.92
N CYS A 194 -8.14 2.05 -1.37
CA CYS A 194 -9.05 3.13 -1.77
C CYS A 194 -8.64 4.47 -1.10
N ASN A 195 -8.84 5.58 -1.81
CA ASN A 195 -8.76 6.95 -1.28
C ASN A 195 -7.40 7.36 -0.67
N ASN A 196 -6.28 6.78 -1.11
CA ASN A 196 -4.95 7.12 -0.59
C ASN A 196 -3.98 7.71 -1.61
N GLY A 197 -4.38 7.83 -2.88
CA GLY A 197 -3.71 8.70 -3.85
C GLY A 197 -4.14 10.15 -3.69
N THR A 198 -4.26 10.64 -2.46
CA THR A 198 -4.64 12.04 -2.18
C THR A 198 -3.39 12.92 -2.09
N PRO A 199 -3.52 14.23 -2.35
CA PRO A 199 -2.40 15.15 -2.19
C PRO A 199 -1.89 15.22 -0.74
N GLU A 200 -2.74 14.98 0.26
CA GLU A 200 -2.33 14.89 1.66
C GLU A 200 -1.38 13.71 1.90
N MET A 201 -1.71 12.51 1.39
CA MET A 201 -0.85 11.35 1.49
C MET A 201 0.47 11.57 0.73
N ALA A 202 0.40 12.08 -0.51
CA ALA A 202 1.60 12.40 -1.29
C ALA A 202 2.52 13.41 -0.58
N LYS A 203 1.95 14.45 0.05
CA LYS A 203 2.69 15.41 0.88
C LYS A 203 3.41 14.73 2.04
N LEU A 204 2.74 13.85 2.76
CA LEU A 204 3.30 13.14 3.92
C LEU A 204 4.38 12.11 3.52
N LEU A 205 4.28 11.55 2.33
CA LEU A 205 5.24 10.57 1.80
C LEU A 205 6.43 11.20 1.06
N THR A 206 6.34 12.47 0.65
CA THR A 206 7.42 13.20 -0.04
C THR A 206 8.79 13.07 0.65
N PRO A 207 8.89 13.13 2.00
CA PRO A 207 10.17 12.96 2.69
C PRO A 207 10.72 11.53 2.69
N PHE A 208 9.96 10.53 2.24
CA PHE A 208 10.32 9.12 2.40
C PHE A 208 10.33 8.36 1.07
N THR A 209 9.84 8.94 -0.03
CA THR A 209 9.85 8.26 -1.33
C THR A 209 9.99 9.21 -2.50
N HIS A 210 10.58 8.71 -3.60
CA HIS A 210 10.69 9.44 -4.87
C HIS A 210 9.43 9.34 -5.73
N THR A 211 8.75 8.20 -5.69
CA THR A 211 7.60 7.90 -6.55
C THR A 211 6.46 7.32 -5.72
N LEU A 212 5.23 7.76 -5.98
CA LEU A 212 4.03 7.20 -5.36
C LEU A 212 3.07 6.71 -6.44
N LEU A 213 2.63 5.46 -6.36
CA LEU A 213 1.50 4.95 -7.14
C LEU A 213 0.34 4.64 -6.19
N ALA A 214 -0.81 5.28 -6.37
CA ALA A 214 -1.95 5.06 -5.50
C ALA A 214 -3.27 5.43 -6.18
N SER A 215 -4.39 4.93 -5.65
CA SER A 215 -5.72 5.34 -6.12
C SER A 215 -6.25 6.55 -5.36
N PRO A 216 -6.51 7.69 -6.03
CA PRO A 216 -7.15 8.84 -5.40
C PRO A 216 -8.60 8.57 -4.97
N GLN A 217 -9.26 7.57 -5.56
CA GLN A 217 -10.65 7.21 -5.32
C GLN A 217 -10.77 5.72 -4.98
N ASN A 218 -11.94 5.14 -5.21
CA ASN A 218 -12.18 3.72 -5.01
C ASN A 218 -11.35 2.89 -6.00
N LEU A 219 -10.48 2.03 -5.49
CA LEU A 219 -9.76 1.00 -6.26
C LEU A 219 -10.45 -0.36 -6.17
N HIS A 220 -11.76 -0.36 -5.88
CA HIS A 220 -12.49 -1.48 -5.29
C HIS A 220 -11.96 -2.89 -5.64
N LEU A 221 -11.53 -3.59 -4.59
CA LEU A 221 -11.33 -5.04 -4.47
C LEU A 221 -10.25 -5.71 -5.32
N SER A 222 -9.70 -5.01 -6.31
CA SER A 222 -8.90 -5.68 -7.34
C SER A 222 -7.39 -5.49 -7.18
N HIS A 223 -6.97 -4.68 -6.21
CA HIS A 223 -5.59 -4.34 -5.86
C HIS A 223 -4.73 -3.82 -7.03
N ILE A 224 -3.61 -3.19 -6.72
CA ILE A 224 -2.56 -2.93 -7.72
C ILE A 224 -1.96 -4.27 -8.14
N ASP A 225 -1.77 -4.45 -9.43
CA ASP A 225 -1.07 -5.61 -9.98
C ASP A 225 0.44 -5.42 -9.76
N SER A 226 1.07 -6.33 -9.02
CA SER A 226 2.50 -6.24 -8.67
C SER A 226 3.38 -7.17 -9.51
N ASP A 227 2.85 -7.83 -10.54
CA ASP A 227 3.64 -8.72 -11.40
C ASP A 227 4.78 -7.96 -12.10
N ALA A 228 4.57 -6.68 -12.43
CA ALA A 228 5.59 -5.84 -13.06
C ALA A 228 6.83 -5.59 -12.17
N ILE A 229 6.82 -5.93 -10.88
CA ILE A 229 8.03 -5.93 -10.05
C ILE A 229 9.10 -6.87 -10.61
N GLN A 230 8.71 -7.94 -11.31
CA GLN A 230 9.65 -8.86 -11.97
C GLN A 230 10.51 -8.17 -13.04
N LEU A 231 10.11 -6.99 -13.53
CA LEU A 231 10.93 -6.21 -14.46
C LEU A 231 12.30 -5.83 -13.87
N LEU A 232 12.43 -5.76 -12.54
CA LEU A 232 13.70 -5.48 -11.87
C LEU A 232 14.78 -6.54 -12.16
N GLU A 233 14.38 -7.78 -12.48
CA GLU A 233 15.31 -8.85 -12.83
C GLU A 233 15.81 -8.74 -14.28
N THR A 234 14.96 -8.26 -15.18
CA THR A 234 15.28 -8.14 -16.61
C THR A 234 15.79 -6.76 -17.00
N ASN A 235 15.54 -5.75 -16.17
CA ASN A 235 15.88 -4.35 -16.39
C ASN A 235 16.27 -3.70 -15.04
N PRO A 236 17.45 -4.02 -14.50
CA PRO A 236 17.87 -3.54 -13.17
C PRO A 236 18.03 -2.02 -13.09
N ASP A 237 18.21 -1.34 -14.23
CA ASP A 237 18.35 0.11 -14.33
C ASP A 237 17.01 0.84 -14.55
N ILE A 238 15.87 0.12 -14.48
CA ILE A 238 14.55 0.73 -14.63
C ILE A 238 14.32 1.79 -13.54
N SER A 239 14.00 3.02 -13.95
CA SER A 239 13.68 4.06 -12.98
C SER A 239 12.41 3.73 -12.21
N SER A 240 12.31 4.20 -10.97
CA SER A 240 11.09 4.02 -10.14
C SER A 240 9.83 4.59 -10.79
N LEU A 241 9.96 5.68 -11.55
CA LEU A 241 8.86 6.28 -12.30
C LEU A 241 8.39 5.37 -13.44
N GLN A 242 9.32 4.77 -14.21
CA GLN A 242 8.97 3.80 -15.26
C GLN A 242 8.34 2.53 -14.68
N LEU A 243 8.90 1.99 -13.59
CA LEU A 243 8.31 0.83 -12.91
C LEU A 243 6.91 1.15 -12.39
N GLY A 244 6.72 2.30 -11.74
CA GLY A 244 5.42 2.78 -11.29
C GLY A 244 4.42 2.95 -12.44
N ARG A 245 4.86 3.40 -13.62
CA ARG A 245 4.04 3.47 -14.83
C ARG A 245 3.59 2.09 -15.29
N PHE A 246 4.51 1.12 -15.40
CA PHE A 246 4.12 -0.25 -15.76
C PHE A 246 3.10 -0.84 -14.79
N LEU A 247 3.34 -0.72 -13.48
CA LEU A 247 2.38 -1.16 -12.46
C LEU A 247 1.01 -0.49 -12.64
N GLY A 248 0.99 0.83 -12.87
CA GLY A 248 -0.23 1.60 -13.11
C GLY A 248 -0.98 1.18 -14.37
N GLU A 249 -0.29 1.07 -15.50
CA GLU A 249 -0.85 0.68 -16.80
C GLU A 249 -1.40 -0.75 -16.78
N PHE A 250 -0.62 -1.73 -16.31
CA PHE A 250 -1.08 -3.12 -16.21
C PHE A 250 -2.28 -3.24 -15.28
N THR A 251 -2.25 -2.55 -14.14
CA THR A 251 -3.40 -2.49 -13.24
C THR A 251 -4.61 -1.89 -13.95
N PHE A 252 -4.46 -0.72 -14.59
CA PHE A 252 -5.56 -0.04 -15.25
C PHE A 252 -6.17 -0.89 -16.38
N GLN A 253 -5.37 -1.50 -17.24
CA GLN A 253 -5.84 -2.35 -18.33
C GLN A 253 -6.61 -3.57 -17.82
N ARG A 254 -6.10 -4.24 -16.77
CA ARG A 254 -6.81 -5.34 -16.12
C ARG A 254 -8.13 -4.86 -15.53
N LEU A 255 -8.14 -3.74 -14.83
CA LEU A 255 -9.37 -3.20 -14.23
C LEU A 255 -10.37 -2.75 -15.29
N ASP A 256 -9.93 -2.10 -16.37
CA ASP A 256 -10.81 -1.62 -17.43
C ASP A 256 -11.64 -2.77 -18.05
N THR A 257 -11.04 -3.94 -18.17
CA THR A 257 -11.70 -5.12 -18.71
C THR A 257 -12.54 -5.88 -17.68
N THR A 258 -12.23 -5.78 -16.38
CA THR A 258 -12.83 -6.62 -15.32
C THR A 258 -13.82 -5.90 -14.42
N VAL A 259 -13.78 -4.56 -14.32
CA VAL A 259 -14.69 -3.80 -13.46
C VAL A 259 -15.56 -2.80 -14.24
N HIS A 260 -16.77 -2.61 -13.73
CA HIS A 260 -17.76 -1.66 -14.27
C HIS A 260 -17.85 -0.37 -13.44
N THR A 261 -17.21 -0.32 -12.27
CA THR A 261 -17.11 0.87 -11.42
C THR A 261 -16.05 1.83 -11.95
N THR A 262 -16.00 3.03 -11.39
CA THR A 262 -14.94 3.99 -11.64
C THR A 262 -13.57 3.38 -11.33
N ILE A 263 -12.59 3.68 -12.17
CA ILE A 263 -11.17 3.40 -11.94
C ILE A 263 -10.44 4.74 -11.91
N SER A 264 -9.61 4.93 -10.89
CA SER A 264 -8.73 6.09 -10.79
C SER A 264 -7.41 5.64 -10.19
N LEU A 265 -6.32 5.83 -10.92
CA LEU A 265 -4.95 5.59 -10.46
C LEU A 265 -4.15 6.84 -10.73
N ALA A 266 -3.26 7.19 -9.81
CA ALA A 266 -2.35 8.31 -9.96
C ALA A 266 -0.92 7.87 -9.63
N LEU A 267 0.00 8.18 -10.53
CA LEU A 267 1.43 8.05 -10.38
C LEU A 267 2.03 9.45 -10.17
N TYR A 268 2.74 9.64 -9.07
CA TYR A 268 3.37 10.90 -8.70
C TYR A 268 4.88 10.78 -8.80
N ASP A 269 5.52 11.69 -9.52
CA ASP A 269 6.92 12.06 -9.33
C ASP A 269 7.00 13.08 -8.19
N LEU A 270 7.30 12.61 -6.98
CA LEU A 270 7.26 13.45 -5.79
C LEU A 270 8.36 14.51 -5.77
N LYS A 271 9.44 14.33 -6.54
CA LYS A 271 10.44 15.39 -6.70
C LYS A 271 9.82 16.60 -7.39
N THR A 272 9.14 16.38 -8.50
CA THR A 272 8.45 17.44 -9.27
C THR A 272 7.28 18.02 -8.47
N VAL A 273 6.43 17.15 -7.93
CA VAL A 273 5.20 17.51 -7.21
C VAL A 273 5.49 18.29 -5.91
N SER A 274 6.64 18.06 -5.26
CA SER A 274 7.01 18.72 -3.99
C SER A 274 6.94 20.25 -4.03
N THR A 275 7.12 20.84 -5.21
CA THR A 275 7.11 22.29 -5.43
C THR A 275 5.75 22.92 -5.21
N TYR A 276 4.66 22.17 -5.40
CA TYR A 276 3.29 22.68 -5.30
C TYR A 276 2.36 21.80 -4.43
N ILE A 277 2.84 20.67 -3.90
CA ILE A 277 2.00 19.70 -3.17
C ILE A 277 1.30 20.29 -1.94
N LYS A 278 1.93 21.27 -1.27
CA LYS A 278 1.31 21.96 -0.13
C LYS A 278 0.05 22.73 -0.55
N SER A 279 0.13 23.46 -1.66
CA SER A 279 -1.00 24.20 -2.22
C SER A 279 -2.09 23.24 -2.71
N LEU A 280 -1.71 22.18 -3.42
CA LEU A 280 -2.66 21.16 -3.90
C LEU A 280 -3.37 20.44 -2.74
N SER A 281 -2.64 20.07 -1.68
CA SER A 281 -3.19 19.54 -0.43
C SER A 281 -4.19 20.50 0.21
N ALA A 282 -3.92 21.81 0.24
CA ALA A 282 -4.86 22.79 0.78
C ALA A 282 -6.16 22.89 -0.06
N TYR A 283 -6.08 22.81 -1.39
CA TYR A 283 -7.28 22.84 -2.26
C TYR A 283 -8.13 21.57 -2.16
N THR A 284 -7.48 20.42 -1.99
CA THR A 284 -8.15 19.12 -1.90
C THR A 284 -8.54 18.74 -0.47
N ALA A 285 -8.13 19.53 0.54
CA ALA A 285 -8.55 19.34 1.91
C ALA A 285 -10.06 19.56 2.01
N VAL A 286 -10.82 18.46 2.04
CA VAL A 286 -12.23 18.49 2.45
C VAL A 286 -12.24 19.08 3.86
N ASP A 287 -12.98 20.19 4.07
CA ASP A 287 -13.03 20.93 5.33
C ASP A 287 -12.91 19.98 6.54
N LYS A 288 -11.79 20.09 7.26
CA LYS A 288 -11.45 19.31 8.48
C LYS A 288 -12.48 19.49 9.62
N VAL A 289 -13.57 20.19 9.37
CA VAL A 289 -14.48 20.80 10.35
C VAL A 289 -15.80 20.03 10.47
N SER A 290 -16.12 19.11 9.57
CA SER A 290 -17.35 18.33 9.67
C SER A 290 -17.13 17.07 10.52
N GLU A 291 -17.72 17.03 11.73
CA GLU A 291 -17.77 15.84 12.62
C GLU A 291 -18.36 14.60 11.95
N ARG A 292 -19.00 14.75 10.79
CA ARG A 292 -19.44 13.64 9.92
C ARG A 292 -18.73 13.74 8.58
N PRO A 293 -17.97 12.73 8.12
CA PRO A 293 -17.50 12.72 6.76
C PRO A 293 -18.73 12.73 5.83
N LEU A 294 -18.95 13.85 5.14
CA LEU A 294 -19.95 13.92 4.08
C LEU A 294 -19.43 13.06 2.93
N LEU A 295 -19.81 11.78 2.97
CA LEU A 295 -19.47 10.75 2.00
C LEU A 295 -19.87 11.23 0.59
N PHE A 296 -18.88 11.68 -0.19
CA PHE A 296 -18.80 11.80 -1.66
C PHE A 296 -19.96 12.45 -2.45
N LYS A 297 -21.12 12.76 -1.86
CA LYS A 297 -22.30 13.28 -2.57
C LYS A 297 -22.08 14.69 -3.12
N ASP A 298 -21.16 15.44 -2.51
CA ASP A 298 -20.89 16.84 -2.85
C ASP A 298 -19.46 17.08 -3.37
N ASN A 299 -18.69 16.02 -3.64
CA ASN A 299 -17.38 16.18 -4.24
C ASN A 299 -17.56 16.40 -5.75
N ILE A 300 -16.99 17.49 -6.26
CA ILE A 300 -16.84 17.73 -7.68
C ILE A 300 -15.39 17.51 -8.08
N ASP A 301 -15.16 17.20 -9.34
CA ASP A 301 -13.81 17.14 -9.89
C ASP A 301 -13.08 18.48 -9.65
N CYS A 302 -11.86 18.44 -9.09
CA CYS A 302 -11.09 19.64 -8.78
C CYS A 302 -10.85 20.54 -10.00
N ALA A 303 -10.78 19.96 -11.20
CA ALA A 303 -10.68 20.72 -12.46
C ALA A 303 -11.87 21.67 -12.71
N LYS A 304 -12.98 21.51 -11.98
CA LYS A 304 -14.17 22.36 -12.11
C LYS A 304 -14.22 23.52 -11.11
N ILE A 305 -13.21 23.66 -10.25
CA ILE A 305 -13.19 24.66 -9.19
C ILE A 305 -12.23 25.78 -9.57
N HIS A 306 -12.67 27.02 -9.51
CA HIS A 306 -11.75 28.16 -9.59
C HIS A 306 -11.15 28.44 -8.20
N PRO A 307 -9.83 28.66 -8.04
CA PRO A 307 -8.81 28.89 -9.08
C PRO A 307 -7.93 27.66 -9.40
N PHE A 308 -8.46 26.43 -9.36
CA PHE A 308 -7.67 25.24 -9.69
C PHE A 308 -7.17 25.31 -11.14
N ASP A 309 -5.86 25.25 -11.32
CA ASP A 309 -5.19 25.21 -12.62
C ASP A 309 -4.78 23.75 -12.92
N PRO A 310 -5.49 23.04 -13.80
CA PRO A 310 -5.16 21.66 -14.14
C PRO A 310 -3.78 21.49 -14.73
N GLU A 311 -3.27 22.46 -15.50
CA GLU A 311 -1.95 22.35 -16.12
C GLU A 311 -0.86 22.47 -15.06
N ALA A 312 -1.00 23.41 -14.12
CA ALA A 312 -0.05 23.56 -13.01
C ALA A 312 -0.07 22.35 -12.05
N TYR A 313 -1.26 21.83 -11.71
CA TYR A 313 -1.41 20.79 -10.68
C TYR A 313 -1.29 19.35 -11.20
N THR A 314 -0.97 19.15 -12.48
CA THR A 314 -0.71 17.82 -13.07
C THR A 314 0.76 17.61 -13.44
N GLN A 315 1.64 18.60 -13.28
CA GLN A 315 3.06 18.46 -13.61
C GLN A 315 3.75 17.41 -12.74
N GLY A 316 4.15 16.28 -13.32
CA GLY A 316 4.70 15.14 -12.56
C GLY A 316 3.63 14.24 -11.95
N ILE A 317 2.37 14.34 -12.41
CA ILE A 317 1.29 13.43 -12.04
C ILE A 317 0.69 12.83 -13.30
N GLU A 318 0.70 11.50 -13.38
CA GLU A 318 0.06 10.74 -14.45
C GLU A 318 -1.19 10.06 -13.89
N ILE A 319 -2.32 10.20 -14.57
CA ILE A 319 -3.62 9.75 -14.09
C ILE A 319 -4.23 8.80 -15.12
N TRP A 320 -4.58 7.60 -14.67
CA TRP A 320 -5.46 6.70 -15.41
C TRP A 320 -6.85 6.78 -14.84
N TYR A 321 -7.82 7.08 -15.69
CA TYR A 321 -9.21 7.27 -15.28
C TYR A 321 -10.17 6.58 -16.24
N LYS A 322 -11.17 5.93 -15.65
CA LYS A 322 -12.34 5.41 -16.36
C LYS A 322 -13.59 5.71 -15.55
N PRO A 323 -14.62 6.35 -16.13
CA PRO A 323 -15.88 6.56 -15.44
C PRO A 323 -16.63 5.23 -15.21
N ALA A 324 -17.48 5.18 -14.18
CA ALA A 324 -18.39 4.05 -14.01
C ALA A 324 -19.34 3.90 -15.21
N ARG A 325 -19.62 2.67 -15.63
CA ARG A 325 -20.55 2.38 -16.74
C ARG A 325 -22.02 2.55 -16.35
N PHE A 326 -22.31 2.70 -15.07
CA PHE A 326 -23.66 2.80 -14.51
C PHE A 326 -23.71 3.90 -13.45
N GLY A 327 -24.93 4.34 -13.11
CA GLY A 327 -25.16 5.41 -12.14
C GLY A 327 -25.05 6.81 -12.75
N ARG A 328 -24.71 7.79 -11.92
CA ARG A 328 -24.60 9.20 -12.35
C ARG A 328 -23.43 9.33 -13.32
N GLN A 329 -23.70 9.88 -14.51
CA GLN A 329 -22.67 10.14 -15.52
C GLN A 329 -21.58 11.05 -14.92
N SER A 330 -20.32 10.59 -14.98
CA SER A 330 -19.14 11.40 -14.70
C SER A 330 -18.49 11.85 -16.02
N ALA A 331 -17.64 12.87 -15.94
CA ALA A 331 -16.90 13.35 -17.11
C ALA A 331 -15.90 12.29 -17.59
N GLN A 332 -15.53 12.33 -18.87
CA GLN A 332 -14.49 11.46 -19.44
C GLN A 332 -13.08 11.83 -18.97
N LEU A 333 -12.87 13.12 -18.69
CA LEU A 333 -11.65 13.65 -18.08
C LEU A 333 -11.90 13.89 -16.59
N HIS A 334 -10.89 13.64 -15.76
CA HIS A 334 -10.94 13.79 -14.32
C HIS A 334 -9.58 14.22 -13.78
N SER A 335 -9.53 15.17 -12.84
CA SER A 335 -8.27 15.58 -12.18
C SER A 335 -7.67 14.50 -11.28
N GLY A 336 -8.22 13.30 -11.23
CA GLY A 336 -7.93 12.29 -10.20
C GLY A 336 -8.62 12.54 -8.86
N TRP A 337 -8.75 13.79 -8.41
CA TRP A 337 -9.24 14.12 -7.06
C TRP A 337 -10.67 14.67 -7.01
N GLY A 338 -11.33 14.47 -5.87
CA GLY A 338 -12.59 15.14 -5.55
C GLY A 338 -12.34 16.34 -4.63
N CYS A 339 -12.81 17.51 -5.02
CA CYS A 339 -12.76 18.73 -4.24
C CYS A 339 -14.16 19.20 -3.82
N LYS A 340 -14.22 20.08 -2.82
CA LYS A 340 -15.48 20.72 -2.40
C LYS A 340 -15.68 22.03 -3.17
N PRO A 341 -16.88 22.28 -3.73
CA PRO A 341 -17.16 23.57 -4.34
C PRO A 341 -16.99 24.68 -3.29
N VAL A 342 -16.33 25.78 -3.66
CA VAL A 342 -16.24 26.96 -2.80
C VAL A 342 -17.67 27.37 -2.47
N MET A 343 -18.07 27.24 -1.20
CA MET A 343 -19.37 27.73 -0.77
C MET A 343 -19.40 29.22 -1.07
N LYS A 344 -20.18 29.63 -2.08
CA LYS A 344 -20.51 31.05 -2.25
C LYS A 344 -21.08 31.47 -0.91
N HIS A 345 -20.42 32.39 -0.22
CA HIS A 345 -21.00 33.04 0.95
C HIS A 345 -22.37 33.54 0.52
N VAL A 346 -23.42 32.80 0.87
CA VAL A 346 -24.79 33.25 0.70
C VAL A 346 -24.88 34.40 1.68
N GLY A 347 -24.75 35.61 1.14
CA GLY A 347 -24.72 36.83 1.94
C GLY A 347 -25.84 36.75 2.97
N SER A 348 -25.47 36.87 4.25
CA SER A 348 -26.45 36.98 5.32
C SER A 348 -27.35 38.17 4.94
N LYS A 349 -28.56 37.88 4.46
CA LYS A 349 -29.59 38.90 4.38
C LYS A 349 -29.82 39.33 5.83
N LYS A 350 -29.37 40.54 6.15
CA LYS A 350 -29.74 41.22 7.39
C LYS A 350 -31.23 41.51 7.39
#